data_AF-A0A8J6HNV0-F1
#
_entry.id   AF-A0A8J6HNV0-F1
#
_cell.length_a   1.000
_cell.length_b   1.000
_cell.length_c   1.000
_cell.angle_alpha   90.00
_cell.angle_beta   90.00
_cell.angle_gamma   90.00
#
_symmetry.space_group_name_H-M   'P 1'
#
loop_
_entity.id
_entity.type
_entity.pdbx_description
1 polymer ?
#
loop_
_entity_poly.entity_id
_entity_poly.type
_entity_poly.pdbx_seq_one_letter_code
_entity_poly.pdbx_strand_id
1 'polypeptide(L)'
;MDQLKGKVVNVVLTIQEGKGMDSIKNLTFISANFNGRILESDPVNAEDCPSFNTNLIWEIEKRDLRKIRSSNQPLRVECLSVDNQNRREKFGHVLLDLRSAQIVEDADQQVPFRWQKMIGVRNKKRNCFPELYLSLTIRSHLEMQQQESCEEVWQPEPRVEGSIPIKYLEDGYIMVGTQEESMEDYSLNILIKSAASLDLLLPEVLVFHQNNNKYCMCIKIFGIPIKTKQFSKDLHEKIDFEEKIVVRLLSTINVLKQFFKEEKFEVGFNCGSDLLGVTTVTFDGLTNLNEKLLLGACFFRFPSPNGIVPASDDGRKPSLSLEIYLIKNRNEVPALVSNLEQDVSRASGDHSEEQAKQELLRVTEEQMKELEEWKERQKAEFEEELQRTREEEFAKDREEIEVKKADLNENIKKCKELQEELQEKLDELKLSKALKKKRKSSSDLLSVIAENQKKFADCDKELLIDYISTLQNDNDTLKQIINEHKQELDNIQKTALTKEQTTNLLQELKGLEEKFEVAQQTKTPKTTNSCKINCASAEKNSTSWIVFA
;
A
#
# COMPACT_ATOMS: atom_id res chain seq x y z
N MET A 1 -23.93 12.09 -8.20
CA MET A 1 -23.03 11.30 -9.08
C MET A 1 -22.97 11.90 -10.48
N ASP A 2 -24.07 12.38 -11.04
CA ASP A 2 -24.06 13.01 -12.39
C ASP A 2 -23.34 14.36 -12.42
N GLN A 3 -23.24 15.00 -11.25
CA GLN A 3 -22.45 16.19 -10.90
C GLN A 3 -20.92 16.06 -11.16
N LEU A 4 -20.32 14.87 -10.97
CA LEU A 4 -18.88 14.68 -11.14
C LEU A 4 -18.46 14.57 -12.62
N LYS A 5 -17.55 15.43 -13.06
CA LYS A 5 -16.89 15.38 -14.38
C LYS A 5 -15.80 14.29 -14.39
N GLY A 6 -15.66 13.58 -15.52
CA GLY A 6 -14.63 12.55 -15.74
C GLY A 6 -15.12 11.09 -15.63
N LYS A 7 -14.31 10.17 -16.16
CA LYS A 7 -14.53 8.70 -16.07
C LYS A 7 -14.06 8.14 -14.72
N VAL A 8 -13.06 8.77 -14.12
CA VAL A 8 -12.44 8.43 -12.83
C VAL A 8 -12.85 9.47 -11.79
N VAL A 9 -12.97 9.05 -10.53
CA VAL A 9 -13.31 9.88 -9.38
C VAL A 9 -12.44 9.47 -8.19
N ASN A 10 -12.18 10.42 -7.30
CA ASN A 10 -11.32 10.22 -6.13
C ASN A 10 -12.19 10.12 -4.88
N VAL A 11 -12.07 9.03 -4.11
CA VAL A 11 -12.66 8.90 -2.79
C VAL A 11 -11.60 9.34 -1.79
N VAL A 12 -11.88 10.40 -1.02
CA VAL A 12 -10.95 11.01 -0.07
C VAL A 12 -11.47 10.79 1.34
N LEU A 13 -10.67 10.12 2.17
CA LEU A 13 -10.86 9.99 3.61
C LEU A 13 -9.84 10.89 4.32
N THR A 14 -10.32 11.93 4.97
CA THR A 14 -9.49 12.79 5.81
C THR A 14 -9.68 12.40 7.27
N ILE A 15 -8.57 12.15 7.96
CA ILE A 15 -8.53 11.79 9.38
C ILE A 15 -7.68 12.85 10.08
N GLN A 16 -8.29 13.59 11.01
CA GLN A 16 -7.60 14.70 11.68
C GLN A 16 -7.06 14.26 13.03
N GLU A 17 -7.93 13.76 13.91
CA GLU A 17 -7.57 13.42 15.29
C GLU A 17 -8.33 12.21 15.83
N GLY A 18 -7.75 11.54 16.81
CA GLY A 18 -8.40 10.54 17.66
C GLY A 18 -8.73 11.11 19.03
N LYS A 19 -9.65 10.48 19.75
CA LYS A 19 -9.97 10.80 21.15
C LYS A 19 -10.17 9.52 21.96
N GLY A 20 -9.71 9.52 23.21
CA GLY A 20 -9.92 8.40 24.14
C GLY A 20 -9.06 7.18 23.83
N MET A 21 -7.87 7.40 23.27
CA MET A 21 -6.91 6.36 22.88
C MET A 21 -5.84 6.07 23.94
N ASP A 22 -6.05 6.52 25.18
CA ASP A 22 -5.24 6.28 26.39
C ASP A 22 -4.73 4.84 26.61
N SER A 23 -5.43 3.86 26.04
CA SER A 23 -5.15 2.44 26.16
C SER A 23 -4.02 1.98 25.23
N ILE A 24 -3.65 2.79 24.24
CA ILE A 24 -2.55 2.52 23.32
C ILE A 24 -1.27 3.10 23.92
N LYS A 25 -0.19 2.31 23.95
CA LYS A 25 1.11 2.71 24.50
C LYS A 25 2.22 2.77 23.47
N ASN A 26 1.94 2.26 22.27
CA ASN A 26 2.93 2.12 21.22
C ASN A 26 2.50 2.91 19.98
N LEU A 27 3.43 3.07 19.03
CA LEU A 27 3.20 3.82 17.81
C LEU A 27 1.96 3.30 17.06
N THR A 28 1.08 4.22 16.66
CA THR A 28 -0.26 3.93 16.14
C THR A 28 -0.44 4.50 14.75
N PHE A 29 -1.02 3.74 13.85
CA PHE A 29 -1.32 4.18 12.49
C PHE A 29 -2.71 3.71 12.06
N ILE A 30 -3.26 4.38 11.06
CA ILE A 30 -4.57 4.06 10.52
C ILE A 30 -4.41 3.31 9.20
N SER A 31 -5.10 2.19 9.06
CA SER A 31 -5.16 1.40 7.84
C SER A 31 -6.59 1.34 7.34
N ALA A 32 -6.86 1.90 6.16
CA ALA A 32 -8.18 1.94 5.58
C ALA A 32 -8.27 1.03 4.35
N ASN A 33 -9.28 0.17 4.33
CA ASN A 33 -9.57 -0.77 3.26
C ASN A 33 -10.81 -0.31 2.47
N PHE A 34 -10.58 0.00 1.19
CA PHE A 34 -11.60 0.31 0.21
C PHE A 34 -11.62 -0.76 -0.88
N ASN A 35 -12.64 -1.62 -0.85
CA ASN A 35 -12.86 -2.66 -1.88
C ASN A 35 -11.62 -3.53 -2.19
N GLY A 36 -10.86 -3.89 -1.16
CA GLY A 36 -9.63 -4.70 -1.29
C GLY A 36 -8.35 -3.89 -1.49
N ARG A 37 -8.44 -2.56 -1.66
CA ARG A 37 -7.29 -1.66 -1.71
C ARG A 37 -7.06 -1.04 -0.33
N ILE A 38 -5.90 -1.30 0.25
CA ILE A 38 -5.53 -0.82 1.58
C ILE A 38 -4.58 0.36 1.43
N LEU A 39 -4.86 1.46 2.13
CA LEU A 39 -3.93 2.58 2.32
C LEU A 39 -3.67 2.74 3.81
N GLU A 40 -2.41 3.00 4.17
CA GLU A 40 -1.96 3.17 5.54
C GLU A 40 -1.48 4.61 5.74
N SER A 41 -1.74 5.18 6.93
CA SER A 41 -1.19 6.46 7.35
C SER A 41 0.22 6.29 7.90
N ASP A 42 0.92 7.40 8.05
CA ASP A 42 2.15 7.44 8.83
C ASP A 42 1.87 7.11 10.30
N PRO A 43 2.88 6.54 10.99
CA PRO A 43 2.71 6.08 12.34
C PRO A 43 2.96 7.22 13.35
N VAL A 44 1.99 7.44 14.24
CA VAL A 44 1.91 8.55 15.20
C VAL A 44 2.13 8.04 16.62
N ASN A 45 2.72 8.89 17.48
CA ASN A 45 2.96 8.55 18.89
C ASN A 45 1.66 8.23 19.64
N ALA A 46 1.78 7.37 20.65
CA ALA A 46 0.67 6.98 21.51
C ALA A 46 0.30 8.14 22.44
N GLU A 47 -0.77 8.84 22.11
CA GLU A 47 -1.36 9.92 22.91
C GLU A 47 -2.85 9.63 23.15
N ASP A 48 -3.46 10.27 24.15
CA ASP A 48 -4.90 10.13 24.40
C ASP A 48 -5.74 10.75 23.27
N CYS A 49 -5.20 11.79 22.63
CA CYS A 49 -5.78 12.44 21.46
C CYS A 49 -4.74 12.56 20.32
N PRO A 50 -4.42 11.46 19.60
CA PRO A 50 -3.39 11.48 18.57
C PRO A 50 -3.85 12.28 17.34
N SER A 51 -3.02 13.21 16.86
CA SER A 51 -3.26 13.95 15.61
C SER A 51 -2.69 13.17 14.42
N PHE A 52 -3.57 12.66 13.56
CA PHE A 52 -3.16 11.94 12.35
C PHE A 52 -2.98 12.87 11.16
N ASN A 53 -3.82 13.91 11.03
CA ASN A 53 -3.80 14.90 9.94
C ASN A 53 -3.49 14.30 8.55
N THR A 54 -4.08 13.14 8.25
CA THR A 54 -3.75 12.34 7.06
C THR A 54 -4.93 12.30 6.09
N ASN A 55 -4.63 12.38 4.80
CA ASN A 55 -5.57 12.20 3.70
C ASN A 55 -5.29 10.88 2.97
N LEU A 56 -6.24 9.95 2.99
CA LEU A 56 -6.18 8.70 2.24
C LEU A 56 -7.06 8.81 0.98
N ILE A 57 -6.46 8.62 -0.19
CA ILE A 57 -7.10 8.91 -1.48
C ILE A 57 -7.12 7.65 -2.34
N TRP A 58 -8.32 7.21 -2.74
CA TRP A 58 -8.50 6.11 -3.69
C TRP A 58 -9.05 6.60 -5.03
N GLU A 59 -8.37 6.23 -6.11
CA GLU A 59 -8.85 6.47 -7.46
C GLU A 59 -9.71 5.29 -7.95
N ILE A 60 -10.92 5.58 -8.41
CA ILE A 60 -11.86 4.56 -8.89
C ILE A 60 -12.70 5.05 -10.06
N GLU A 61 -13.07 4.14 -10.96
CA GLU A 61 -14.03 4.47 -12.02
C GLU A 61 -15.41 4.82 -11.46
N LYS A 62 -16.06 5.83 -12.05
CA LYS A 62 -17.42 6.28 -11.70
C LYS A 62 -18.47 5.15 -11.81
N ARG A 63 -18.24 4.17 -12.69
CA ARG A 63 -19.12 2.99 -12.83
C ARG A 63 -19.00 2.04 -11.64
N ASP A 64 -17.78 1.79 -11.18
CA ASP A 64 -17.54 0.87 -10.07
C ASP A 64 -17.89 1.52 -8.74
N LEU A 65 -17.63 2.82 -8.56
CA LEU A 65 -18.12 3.53 -7.37
C LEU A 65 -19.65 3.49 -7.26
N ARG A 66 -20.38 3.56 -8.39
CA ARG A 66 -21.85 3.37 -8.39
C ARG A 66 -22.25 1.98 -7.92
N LYS A 67 -21.55 0.93 -8.37
CA LYS A 67 -21.80 -0.45 -7.92
C LYS A 67 -21.57 -0.59 -6.41
N ILE A 68 -20.45 -0.07 -5.90
CA ILE A 68 -20.06 -0.15 -4.48
C ILE A 68 -21.06 0.61 -3.59
N ARG A 69 -21.52 1.79 -4.01
CA ARG A 69 -22.57 2.54 -3.30
C ARG A 69 -23.91 1.81 -3.31
N SER A 70 -24.29 1.22 -4.45
CA SER A 70 -25.52 0.43 -4.58
C SER A 70 -25.47 -0.85 -3.74
N SER A 71 -24.32 -1.53 -3.66
CA SER A 71 -24.12 -2.73 -2.85
C SER A 71 -23.97 -2.44 -1.35
N ASN A 72 -23.98 -1.16 -0.94
CA ASN A 72 -23.84 -0.72 0.45
C ASN A 72 -22.58 -1.28 1.13
N GLN A 73 -21.48 -1.40 0.38
CA GLN A 73 -20.23 -1.90 0.91
C GLN A 73 -19.54 -0.78 1.71
N PRO A 74 -19.29 -0.96 3.02
CA PRO A 74 -18.67 0.08 3.84
C PRO A 74 -17.15 0.17 3.58
N LEU A 75 -16.60 1.37 3.75
CA LEU A 75 -15.16 1.59 3.89
C LEU A 75 -14.74 1.19 5.30
N ARG A 76 -13.80 0.26 5.43
CA ARG A 76 -13.33 -0.22 6.74
C ARG A 76 -12.05 0.50 7.11
N VAL A 77 -12.07 1.29 8.18
CA VAL A 77 -10.92 2.00 8.73
C VAL A 77 -10.49 1.28 10.00
N GLU A 78 -9.25 0.88 10.11
CA GLU A 78 -8.69 0.15 11.25
C GLU A 78 -7.58 0.96 11.90
N CYS A 79 -7.58 0.98 13.23
CA CYS A 79 -6.50 1.55 14.02
C CYS A 79 -5.59 0.40 14.48
N LEU A 80 -4.32 0.48 14.11
CA LEU A 80 -3.30 -0.53 14.36
C LEU A 80 -2.19 0.08 15.21
N SER A 81 -1.72 -0.66 16.21
CA SER A 81 -0.55 -0.29 17.02
C SER A 81 0.61 -1.23 16.73
N VAL A 82 1.83 -0.70 16.67
CA VAL A 82 3.06 -1.47 16.45
C VAL A 82 3.77 -1.67 17.78
N ASP A 83 3.92 -2.91 18.23
CA ASP A 83 4.70 -3.26 19.43
C ASP A 83 6.21 -3.06 19.22
N ASN A 84 7.01 -3.02 20.30
CA ASN A 84 8.47 -2.89 20.26
C ASN A 84 9.18 -4.04 19.50
N GLN A 85 8.45 -5.13 19.23
CA GLN A 85 8.88 -6.26 18.39
C GLN A 85 8.40 -6.13 16.92
N ASN A 86 7.97 -4.95 16.50
CA ASN A 86 7.41 -4.64 15.18
C ASN A 86 6.18 -5.49 14.80
N ARG A 87 5.39 -5.91 15.81
CA ARG A 87 4.17 -6.70 15.62
C ARG A 87 2.97 -5.76 15.57
N ARG A 88 2.15 -5.89 14.53
CA ARG A 88 0.92 -5.10 14.34
C ARG A 88 -0.22 -5.71 15.17
N GLU A 89 -0.73 -4.97 16.14
CA GLU A 89 -1.92 -5.34 16.91
C GLU A 89 -3.10 -4.45 16.51
N LYS A 90 -4.27 -5.07 16.31
CA LYS A 90 -5.51 -4.35 15.99
C LYS A 90 -6.15 -3.79 17.26
N PHE A 91 -6.23 -2.47 17.33
CA PHE A 91 -6.86 -1.76 18.44
C PHE A 91 -8.36 -1.58 18.25
N GLY A 92 -8.80 -1.17 17.07
CA GLY A 92 -10.20 -0.89 16.79
C GLY A 92 -10.48 -0.71 15.29
N HIS A 93 -11.75 -0.61 14.92
CA HIS A 93 -12.13 -0.31 13.54
C HIS A 93 -13.43 0.51 13.46
N VAL A 94 -13.58 1.27 12.40
CA VAL A 94 -14.76 2.07 12.04
C VAL A 94 -15.22 1.65 10.65
N LEU A 95 -16.54 1.56 10.45
CA LEU A 95 -17.14 1.27 9.16
C LEU A 95 -17.87 2.52 8.65
N LEU A 96 -17.39 3.10 7.56
CA LEU A 96 -18.00 4.28 6.95
C LEU A 96 -18.91 3.86 5.80
N ASP A 97 -20.15 4.36 5.81
CA ASP A 97 -21.06 4.15 4.70
C ASP A 97 -20.76 5.15 3.57
N LEU A 98 -20.39 4.62 2.40
CA LEU A 98 -20.15 5.40 1.20
C LEU A 98 -21.39 6.12 0.69
N ARG A 99 -22.61 5.69 1.02
CA ARG A 99 -23.84 6.41 0.65
C ARG A 99 -23.90 7.78 1.29
N SER A 100 -23.37 7.89 2.51
CA SER A 100 -23.30 9.13 3.30
C SER A 100 -22.14 10.05 2.89
N ALA A 101 -21.22 9.59 2.04
CA ALA A 101 -20.10 10.39 1.54
C ALA A 101 -20.62 11.57 0.71
N GLN A 102 -20.14 12.77 1.01
CA GLN A 102 -20.51 13.98 0.30
C GLN A 102 -19.75 14.08 -1.02
N ILE A 103 -20.44 14.53 -2.06
CA ILE A 103 -19.86 14.78 -3.37
C ILE A 103 -19.47 16.26 -3.39
N VAL A 104 -18.17 16.53 -3.51
CA VAL A 104 -17.60 17.88 -3.49
C VAL A 104 -16.98 18.16 -4.85
N GLU A 105 -17.41 19.23 -5.52
CA GLU A 105 -16.90 19.64 -6.84
C GLU A 105 -15.73 20.65 -6.71
N ASP A 106 -15.78 21.56 -5.73
CA ASP A 106 -14.80 22.63 -5.52
C ASP A 106 -14.00 22.44 -4.21
N ALA A 107 -12.72 22.83 -4.21
CA ALA A 107 -11.81 22.67 -3.07
C ALA A 107 -12.21 23.50 -1.82
N ASP A 108 -12.95 24.59 -2.00
CA ASP A 108 -13.31 25.55 -0.94
C ASP A 108 -14.59 25.21 -0.16
N GLN A 109 -15.26 24.10 -0.50
CA GLN A 109 -16.48 23.73 0.21
C GLN A 109 -16.15 23.10 1.57
N GLN A 110 -16.61 23.75 2.64
CA GLN A 110 -16.45 23.22 4.02
C GLN A 110 -16.99 21.79 4.11
N VAL A 111 -16.07 20.88 4.35
CA VAL A 111 -16.39 19.46 4.48
C VAL A 111 -16.79 19.15 5.91
N PRO A 112 -17.95 18.51 6.18
CA PRO A 112 -18.38 18.21 7.54
C PRO A 112 -17.62 17.01 8.09
N PHE A 113 -16.80 17.28 9.10
CA PHE A 113 -16.17 16.25 9.91
C PHE A 113 -17.14 15.70 10.96
N ARG A 114 -17.01 14.40 11.28
CA ARG A 114 -17.85 13.74 12.28
C ARG A 114 -17.02 12.83 13.15
N TRP A 115 -17.31 12.86 14.45
CA TRP A 115 -16.78 11.90 15.41
C TRP A 115 -17.42 10.53 15.21
N GLN A 116 -16.60 9.51 15.03
CA GLN A 116 -17.03 8.13 14.85
C GLN A 116 -16.44 7.21 15.90
N LYS A 117 -17.31 6.53 16.63
CA LYS A 117 -16.92 5.56 17.67
C LYS A 117 -16.26 4.34 17.04
N MET A 118 -15.08 3.98 17.56
CA MET A 118 -14.39 2.77 17.16
C MET A 118 -15.04 1.53 17.78
N ILE A 119 -15.10 0.47 16.97
CA ILE A 119 -15.71 -0.82 17.29
C ILE A 119 -14.60 -1.85 17.54
N GLY A 120 -14.83 -2.78 18.46
CA GLY A 120 -13.92 -3.89 18.74
C GLY A 120 -12.75 -3.55 19.67
N VAL A 121 -12.82 -2.41 20.35
CA VAL A 121 -11.80 -1.95 21.30
C VAL A 121 -11.84 -2.80 22.56
N ARG A 122 -10.71 -3.38 22.93
CA ARG A 122 -10.57 -4.22 24.13
C ARG A 122 -10.37 -3.35 25.39
N ASN A 123 -11.34 -2.50 25.74
CA ASN A 123 -11.21 -1.67 26.94
C ASN A 123 -11.71 -2.40 28.20
N LYS A 124 -10.82 -2.63 29.17
CA LYS A 124 -11.15 -3.26 30.48
C LYS A 124 -11.52 -2.23 31.56
N LYS A 125 -11.43 -0.92 31.26
CA LYS A 125 -11.79 0.16 32.19
C LYS A 125 -13.03 0.90 31.69
N ARG A 126 -13.95 1.18 32.61
CA ARG A 126 -15.26 1.77 32.33
C ARG A 126 -15.12 3.20 31.77
N ASN A 127 -15.94 3.51 30.77
CA ASN A 127 -16.37 4.85 30.28
C ASN A 127 -15.61 5.63 29.19
N CYS A 128 -14.50 5.15 28.61
CA CYS A 128 -13.90 5.81 27.43
C CYS A 128 -14.00 4.90 26.19
N PHE A 129 -14.89 5.26 25.27
CA PHE A 129 -14.95 4.65 23.94
C PHE A 129 -14.12 5.52 23.00
N PRO A 130 -13.08 4.99 22.36
CA PRO A 130 -12.27 5.80 21.49
C PRO A 130 -13.05 6.20 20.23
N GLU A 131 -12.86 7.44 19.81
CA GLU A 131 -13.53 8.05 18.67
C GLU A 131 -12.49 8.60 17.67
N LEU A 132 -12.82 8.61 16.39
CA LEU A 132 -12.01 9.20 15.33
C LEU A 132 -12.77 10.38 14.71
N TYR A 133 -12.10 11.50 14.55
CA TYR A 133 -12.60 12.68 13.84
C TYR A 133 -12.21 12.58 12.38
N LEU A 134 -13.20 12.24 11.55
CA LEU A 134 -12.96 11.89 10.15
C LEU A 134 -14.03 12.46 9.22
N SER A 135 -13.65 12.57 7.96
CA SER A 135 -14.50 13.07 6.89
C SER A 135 -14.33 12.24 5.63
N LEU A 136 -15.44 11.90 4.98
CA LEU A 136 -15.47 11.08 3.78
C LEU A 136 -16.11 11.84 2.63
N THR A 137 -15.31 12.13 1.60
CA THR A 137 -15.74 12.88 0.42
C THR A 137 -15.44 12.14 -0.87
N ILE A 138 -16.20 12.48 -1.91
CA ILE A 138 -15.98 12.03 -3.28
C ILE A 138 -15.74 13.28 -4.11
N ARG A 139 -14.54 13.38 -4.66
CA ARG A 139 -14.10 14.50 -5.50
C ARG A 139 -13.99 14.03 -6.96
N SER A 140 -14.14 14.95 -7.89
CA SER A 140 -13.82 14.65 -9.30
C SER A 140 -12.33 14.33 -9.41
N HIS A 141 -11.96 13.46 -10.35
CA HIS A 141 -10.57 13.32 -10.79
C HIS A 141 -10.19 14.61 -11.53
N LEU A 142 -10.04 15.69 -10.78
CA LEU A 142 -9.06 16.69 -11.11
C LEU A 142 -7.74 15.92 -11.01
N GLU A 143 -6.93 15.97 -12.06
CA GLU A 143 -5.49 15.79 -11.89
C GLU A 143 -5.17 16.59 -10.64
N MET A 144 -4.86 15.88 -9.55
CA MET A 144 -4.31 16.55 -8.39
C MET A 144 -3.00 17.12 -8.90
N GLN A 145 -3.06 18.35 -9.40
CA GLN A 145 -2.05 19.33 -9.07
C GLN A 145 -1.78 19.09 -7.59
N GLN A 146 -0.54 18.71 -7.32
CA GLN A 146 0.05 18.72 -6.00
C GLN A 146 -0.13 20.13 -5.44
N GLN A 147 -1.32 20.38 -4.89
CA GLN A 147 -1.74 21.56 -4.15
C GLN A 147 -2.10 21.06 -2.76
N GLU A 148 -1.08 20.63 -2.03
CA GLU A 148 -0.66 21.44 -0.89
C GLU A 148 0.59 22.14 -1.39
N SER A 149 0.37 23.33 -1.95
CA SER A 149 1.39 24.16 -2.51
C SER A 149 2.30 24.60 -1.37
N CYS A 150 3.60 24.55 -1.62
CA CYS A 150 4.66 25.25 -0.90
C CYS A 150 4.46 26.80 -0.87
N GLU A 151 3.27 27.30 -1.17
CA GLU A 151 2.94 28.72 -1.26
C GLU A 151 2.84 29.39 0.11
N GLU A 152 2.46 28.68 1.18
CA GLU A 152 2.33 29.33 2.50
C GLU A 152 3.69 29.64 3.18
N VAL A 153 4.80 29.02 2.75
CA VAL A 153 6.13 29.29 3.33
C VAL A 153 6.88 30.40 2.58
N TRP A 154 6.49 30.71 1.34
CA TRP A 154 7.16 31.70 0.50
C TRP A 154 6.21 32.77 0.00
N GLN A 155 5.65 33.54 0.94
CA GLN A 155 5.00 34.79 0.57
C GLN A 155 6.04 35.66 -0.19
N PRO A 156 5.71 36.21 -1.37
CA PRO A 156 6.56 37.20 -2.00
C PRO A 156 6.64 38.40 -1.06
N GLU A 157 7.81 38.65 -0.47
CA GLU A 157 8.04 39.93 0.17
C GLU A 157 7.77 41.02 -0.89
N PRO A 158 6.92 42.02 -0.57
CA PRO A 158 6.68 43.13 -1.49
C PRO A 158 8.03 43.79 -1.79
N ARG A 159 8.37 43.90 -3.07
CA ARG A 159 9.62 44.54 -3.50
C ARG A 159 9.69 45.94 -2.90
N VAL A 160 10.84 46.25 -2.31
CA VAL A 160 11.13 47.57 -1.74
C VAL A 160 10.88 48.64 -2.81
N GLU A 161 10.09 49.67 -2.46
CA GLU A 161 9.88 50.86 -3.28
C GLU A 161 11.26 51.47 -3.63
N GLY A 162 11.66 51.37 -4.90
CA GLY A 162 12.96 51.83 -5.40
C GLY A 162 13.71 50.84 -6.30
N SER A 163 13.28 49.57 -6.37
CA SER A 163 13.89 48.55 -7.25
C SER A 163 13.48 48.71 -8.72
N ILE A 164 14.36 48.29 -9.64
CA ILE A 164 14.11 48.33 -11.09
C ILE A 164 12.85 47.50 -11.42
N PRO A 165 11.86 48.07 -12.16
CA PRO A 165 10.61 47.38 -12.43
C PRO A 165 10.82 46.18 -13.35
N ILE A 166 10.11 45.09 -13.06
CA ILE A 166 10.07 43.89 -13.89
C ILE A 166 8.65 43.70 -14.42
N LYS A 167 8.51 43.43 -15.71
CA LYS A 167 7.24 43.06 -16.35
C LYS A 167 7.37 41.68 -16.99
N TYR A 168 6.43 40.79 -16.68
CA TYR A 168 6.32 39.49 -17.33
C TYR A 168 5.49 39.64 -18.59
N LEU A 169 6.03 39.23 -19.74
CA LEU A 169 5.33 39.23 -21.02
C LEU A 169 4.71 37.85 -21.27
N GLU A 170 3.61 37.82 -22.03
CA GLU A 170 2.89 36.58 -22.35
C GLU A 170 3.74 35.59 -23.18
N ASP A 171 4.72 36.10 -23.92
CA ASP A 171 5.65 35.31 -24.74
C ASP A 171 6.78 34.61 -23.94
N GLY A 172 6.72 34.67 -22.60
CA GLY A 172 7.72 34.05 -21.70
C GLY A 172 8.99 34.89 -21.48
N TYR A 173 9.01 36.14 -21.96
CA TYR A 173 10.09 37.09 -21.75
C TYR A 173 9.88 37.92 -20.47
N ILE A 174 10.97 38.17 -19.74
CA ILE A 174 10.97 39.03 -18.56
C ILE A 174 11.63 40.36 -18.94
N MET A 175 10.84 41.43 -18.94
CA MET A 175 11.31 42.78 -19.25
C MET A 175 11.82 43.46 -17.97
N VAL A 176 13.03 44.00 -18.01
CA VAL A 176 13.67 44.67 -16.86
C VAL A 176 13.93 46.15 -17.21
N GLY A 177 13.29 47.08 -16.50
CA GLY A 177 13.40 48.53 -16.73
C GLY A 177 12.17 49.20 -17.36
N THR A 178 12.23 50.53 -17.55
CA THR A 178 11.13 51.37 -18.07
C THR A 178 11.40 51.86 -19.51
N GLN A 179 10.51 51.49 -20.45
CA GLN A 179 10.32 51.96 -21.86
C GLN A 179 11.52 51.82 -22.84
N GLU A 180 11.47 50.88 -23.79
CA GLU A 180 10.90 50.91 -25.17
C GLU A 180 11.89 51.31 -26.30
N GLU A 181 13.02 51.98 -26.03
CA GLU A 181 13.90 52.45 -27.14
C GLU A 181 15.16 51.60 -27.44
N SER A 182 15.47 50.53 -26.71
CA SER A 182 16.49 49.53 -27.13
C SER A 182 16.43 48.27 -26.26
N MET A 183 15.37 47.48 -26.45
CA MET A 183 15.22 46.18 -25.78
C MET A 183 16.03 45.13 -26.55
N GLU A 184 17.17 44.74 -26.00
CA GLU A 184 17.97 43.65 -26.56
C GLU A 184 17.58 42.33 -25.90
N ASP A 185 17.61 41.23 -26.66
CA ASP A 185 17.33 39.88 -26.16
C ASP A 185 18.57 39.31 -25.45
N TYR A 186 18.40 39.01 -24.18
CA TYR A 186 19.38 38.35 -23.34
C TYR A 186 18.83 37.03 -22.79
N SER A 187 19.68 36.03 -22.69
CA SER A 187 19.36 34.77 -22.00
C SER A 187 20.28 34.60 -20.79
N LEU A 188 19.69 34.61 -19.61
CA LEU A 188 20.34 34.25 -18.36
C LEU A 188 20.29 32.74 -18.20
N ASN A 189 21.46 32.12 -18.10
CA ASN A 189 21.61 30.68 -17.96
C ASN A 189 22.17 30.38 -16.57
N ILE A 190 21.48 29.54 -15.82
CA ILE A 190 21.88 29.08 -14.49
C ILE A 190 22.03 27.57 -14.58
N LEU A 191 23.24 27.07 -14.37
CA LEU A 191 23.59 25.65 -14.38
C LEU A 191 23.89 25.21 -12.95
N ILE A 192 23.13 24.24 -12.46
CA ILE A 192 23.43 23.55 -11.20
C ILE A 192 24.44 22.46 -11.53
N LYS A 193 25.65 22.51 -10.96
CA LYS A 193 26.73 21.55 -11.24
C LYS A 193 26.75 20.40 -10.25
N SER A 194 26.71 20.70 -8.96
CA SER A 194 26.76 19.66 -7.95
C SER A 194 26.34 20.16 -6.58
N ALA A 195 25.74 19.30 -5.77
CA ALA A 195 25.55 19.53 -4.35
C ALA A 195 26.28 18.47 -3.53
N ALA A 196 26.73 18.83 -2.33
CA ALA A 196 27.44 17.92 -1.43
C ALA A 196 26.91 18.03 0.00
N SER A 197 26.96 16.91 0.72
CA SER A 197 26.61 16.82 2.14
C SER A 197 25.20 17.31 2.47
N LEU A 198 24.23 16.94 1.61
CA LEU A 198 22.81 17.28 1.79
C LEU A 198 22.15 16.44 2.90
N ASP A 199 22.77 15.33 3.30
CA ASP A 199 22.42 14.50 4.45
C ASP A 199 22.38 15.30 5.76
N LEU A 200 23.21 16.34 5.90
CA LEU A 200 23.24 17.21 7.08
C LEU A 200 21.97 18.06 7.26
N LEU A 201 21.13 18.17 6.22
CA LEU A 201 19.84 18.86 6.30
C LEU A 201 18.71 17.94 6.77
N LEU A 202 18.97 16.64 6.92
CA LEU A 202 17.98 15.68 7.40
C LEU A 202 18.04 15.53 8.93
N PRO A 203 16.89 15.40 9.61
CA PRO A 203 16.84 14.92 10.99
C PRO A 203 17.51 13.54 11.11
N GLU A 204 18.30 13.31 12.16
CA GLU A 204 19.08 12.06 12.38
C GLU A 204 18.25 10.77 12.21
N VAL A 205 16.96 10.81 12.52
CA VAL A 205 16.04 9.66 12.39
C VAL A 205 15.82 9.25 10.94
N LEU A 206 15.85 10.19 9.99
CA LEU A 206 15.64 9.95 8.56
C LEU A 206 16.93 9.54 7.82
N VAL A 207 18.11 9.74 8.42
CA VAL A 207 19.40 9.40 7.79
C VAL A 207 19.61 7.88 7.70
N PHE A 208 19.04 7.12 8.64
CA PHE A 208 19.29 5.67 8.77
C PHE A 208 18.21 4.77 8.15
N HIS A 209 17.16 5.35 7.58
CA HIS A 209 16.08 4.59 6.94
C HIS A 209 16.30 4.62 5.44
N GLN A 210 16.16 3.49 4.76
CA GLN A 210 16.20 3.41 3.29
C GLN A 210 15.06 4.27 2.73
N ASN A 211 15.34 5.56 2.54
CA ASN A 211 14.36 6.55 2.16
C ASN A 211 14.08 6.41 0.67
N ASN A 212 12.92 5.86 0.32
CA ASN A 212 12.29 6.08 -1.00
C ASN A 212 11.79 7.53 -1.17
N ASN A 213 12.34 8.47 -0.40
CA ASN A 213 11.93 9.86 -0.41
C ASN A 213 12.43 10.52 -1.69
N LYS A 214 11.54 11.28 -2.33
CA LYS A 214 11.85 12.03 -3.53
C LYS A 214 12.30 13.43 -3.14
N TYR A 215 13.55 13.75 -3.43
CA TYR A 215 14.13 15.07 -3.22
C TYR A 215 13.98 15.93 -4.47
N CYS A 216 13.78 17.23 -4.28
CA CYS A 216 13.81 18.21 -5.37
C CYS A 216 14.40 19.53 -4.89
N MET A 217 14.99 20.29 -5.80
CA MET A 217 15.41 21.67 -5.54
C MET A 217 14.38 22.63 -6.11
N CYS A 218 14.06 23.67 -5.35
CA CYS A 218 13.18 24.74 -5.76
C CYS A 218 14.00 26.02 -5.84
N ILE A 219 14.08 26.64 -7.01
CA ILE A 219 14.84 27.85 -7.25
C ILE A 219 13.87 28.99 -7.54
N LYS A 220 13.91 30.06 -6.74
CA LYS A 220 13.08 31.24 -6.93
C LYS A 220 13.90 32.34 -7.60
N ILE A 221 13.74 32.49 -8.91
CA ILE A 221 14.42 33.53 -9.71
C ILE A 221 13.40 34.58 -10.12
N PHE A 222 13.65 35.85 -9.80
CA PHE A 222 12.78 36.98 -10.14
C PHE A 222 11.31 36.74 -9.76
N GLY A 223 11.04 36.08 -8.63
CA GLY A 223 9.67 35.75 -8.19
C GLY A 223 9.03 34.53 -8.85
N ILE A 224 9.69 33.87 -9.79
CA ILE A 224 9.21 32.63 -10.43
C ILE A 224 9.86 31.43 -9.73
N PRO A 225 9.07 30.54 -9.09
CA PRO A 225 9.58 29.29 -8.52
C PRO A 225 9.76 28.23 -9.62
N ILE A 226 10.97 27.71 -9.75
CA ILE A 226 11.35 26.67 -10.72
C ILE A 226 11.78 25.43 -9.93
N LYS A 227 11.13 24.29 -10.18
CA LYS A 227 11.46 23.02 -9.54
C LYS A 227 12.33 22.15 -10.45
N THR A 228 13.40 21.58 -9.91
CA THR A 228 14.29 20.63 -10.61
C THR A 228 13.64 19.25 -10.70
N LYS A 229 14.26 18.32 -11.44
CA LYS A 229 13.80 16.93 -11.48
C LYS A 229 13.92 16.30 -10.09
N GLN A 230 12.94 15.45 -9.77
CA GLN A 230 12.96 14.68 -8.54
C GLN A 230 14.01 13.58 -8.61
N PHE A 231 14.76 13.38 -7.53
CA PHE A 231 15.75 12.31 -7.42
C PHE A 231 15.67 11.61 -6.07
N SER A 232 16.10 10.35 -6.01
CA SER A 232 16.10 9.49 -4.81
C SER A 232 17.47 8.87 -4.57
N LYS A 233 18.54 9.62 -4.83
CA LYS A 233 19.94 9.19 -4.64
C LYS A 233 20.40 9.41 -3.21
N ASP A 234 21.41 8.65 -2.80
CA ASP A 234 22.06 8.79 -1.49
C ASP A 234 22.67 10.19 -1.34
N LEU A 235 22.29 10.89 -0.26
CA LEU A 235 22.64 12.30 -0.03
C LEU A 235 24.01 12.49 0.65
N HIS A 236 24.69 11.40 1.01
CA HIS A 236 25.98 11.39 1.69
C HIS A 236 27.15 11.76 0.77
N GLU A 237 27.01 11.53 -0.54
CA GLU A 237 28.05 11.81 -1.52
C GLU A 237 27.80 13.13 -2.28
N LYS A 238 28.80 13.56 -3.04
CA LYS A 238 28.65 14.67 -3.98
C LYS A 238 27.72 14.22 -5.10
N ILE A 239 26.58 14.88 -5.22
CA ILE A 239 25.60 14.66 -6.28
C ILE A 239 25.87 15.67 -7.38
N ASP A 240 26.27 15.20 -8.56
CA ASP A 240 26.36 16.04 -9.73
C ASP A 240 24.96 16.26 -10.34
N PHE A 241 24.65 17.53 -10.59
CA PHE A 241 23.47 17.98 -11.30
C PHE A 241 23.96 18.51 -12.66
N GLU A 242 23.21 18.25 -13.72
CA GLU A 242 23.47 18.84 -15.04
C GLU A 242 22.21 19.56 -15.52
N GLU A 243 21.55 20.26 -14.59
CA GLU A 243 20.31 20.97 -14.87
C GLU A 243 20.58 22.43 -15.23
N LYS A 244 20.18 22.79 -16.46
CA LYS A 244 20.30 24.13 -17.02
C LYS A 244 18.94 24.83 -17.03
N ILE A 245 18.85 25.95 -16.32
CA ILE A 245 17.70 26.84 -16.29
C ILE A 245 18.01 28.05 -17.18
N VAL A 246 17.10 28.37 -18.10
CA VAL A 246 17.26 29.49 -19.03
C VAL A 246 16.11 30.47 -18.83
N VAL A 247 16.44 31.71 -18.52
CA VAL A 247 15.48 32.81 -18.35
C VAL A 247 15.75 33.84 -19.45
N ARG A 248 14.73 34.15 -20.26
CA ARG A 248 14.83 35.15 -21.32
C ARG A 248 14.49 36.53 -20.77
N LEU A 249 15.38 37.49 -21.01
CA LEU A 249 15.35 38.84 -20.49
C LEU A 249 15.34 39.85 -21.65
N LEU A 250 14.48 40.86 -21.56
CA LEU A 250 14.47 42.01 -22.45
C LEU A 250 14.87 43.25 -21.68
N SER A 251 16.06 43.78 -21.97
CA SER A 251 16.59 44.95 -21.29
C SER A 251 17.81 45.48 -22.05
N THR A 252 18.35 46.61 -21.60
CA THR A 252 19.69 47.08 -21.99
C THR A 252 20.74 46.53 -21.02
N ILE A 253 21.97 46.30 -21.49
CA ILE A 253 23.07 45.78 -20.66
C ILE A 253 23.35 46.63 -19.41
N ASN A 254 23.23 47.95 -19.51
CA ASN A 254 23.49 48.85 -18.36
C ASN A 254 22.45 48.67 -17.25
N VAL A 255 21.19 48.53 -17.62
CA VAL A 255 20.08 48.28 -16.69
C VAL A 255 20.21 46.88 -16.07
N LEU A 256 20.56 45.87 -16.88
CA LEU A 256 20.82 44.51 -16.37
C LEU A 256 21.98 44.50 -15.37
N LYS A 257 23.08 45.20 -15.63
CA LYS A 257 24.20 45.29 -14.69
C LYS A 257 23.81 45.93 -13.37
N GLN A 258 22.93 46.93 -13.38
CA GLN A 258 22.43 47.53 -12.15
C GLN A 258 21.45 46.59 -11.43
N PHE A 259 20.57 45.93 -12.19
CA PHE A 259 19.62 44.96 -11.69
C PHE A 259 20.29 43.77 -10.98
N PHE A 260 21.30 43.17 -11.59
CA PHE A 260 22.04 42.06 -10.99
C PHE A 260 22.86 42.45 -9.75
N LYS A 261 23.19 43.74 -9.55
CA LYS A 261 23.84 44.20 -8.31
C LYS A 261 22.89 44.23 -7.12
N GLU A 262 21.62 44.53 -7.36
CA GLU A 262 20.59 44.65 -6.32
C GLU A 262 19.87 43.32 -6.07
N GLU A 263 19.69 42.51 -7.12
CA GLU A 263 18.90 41.30 -7.08
C GLU A 263 19.64 40.11 -6.46
N LYS A 264 18.89 39.26 -5.76
CA LYS A 264 19.33 37.99 -5.20
C LYS A 264 18.28 36.93 -5.51
N PHE A 265 18.69 35.67 -5.54
CA PHE A 265 17.76 34.57 -5.72
C PHE A 265 17.99 33.49 -4.66
N GLU A 266 16.95 32.69 -4.42
CA GLU A 266 16.97 31.69 -3.36
C GLU A 266 16.83 30.29 -3.95
N VAL A 267 17.58 29.36 -3.39
CA VAL A 267 17.52 27.94 -3.72
C VAL A 267 17.15 27.17 -2.48
N GLY A 268 15.96 26.58 -2.49
CA GLY A 268 15.46 25.65 -1.48
C GLY A 268 15.76 24.20 -1.86
N PHE A 269 16.17 23.40 -0.88
CA PHE A 269 16.26 21.95 -0.98
C PHE A 269 15.08 21.32 -0.25
N ASN A 270 14.28 20.53 -0.97
CA ASN A 270 13.02 19.99 -0.49
C ASN A 270 13.00 18.45 -0.53
N CYS A 271 12.34 17.84 0.45
CA CYS A 271 11.99 16.43 0.47
C CYS A 271 10.47 16.29 0.39
N GLY A 272 9.94 15.87 -0.76
CA GLY A 272 8.51 15.88 -1.00
C GLY A 272 7.92 17.30 -0.92
N SER A 273 7.11 17.55 0.12
CA SER A 273 6.51 18.84 0.47
C SER A 273 7.38 19.71 1.38
N ASP A 274 8.38 19.13 2.05
CA ASP A 274 9.03 19.77 3.18
C ASP A 274 10.32 20.47 2.74
N LEU A 275 10.47 21.74 3.12
CA LEU A 275 11.68 22.53 2.90
C LEU A 275 12.72 22.18 3.97
N LEU A 276 13.84 21.59 3.55
CA LEU A 276 14.91 21.15 4.45
C LEU A 276 16.00 22.21 4.62
N GLY A 277 16.27 22.99 3.57
CA GLY A 277 17.29 24.03 3.62
C GLY A 277 17.14 25.09 2.54
N VAL A 278 17.64 26.29 2.81
CA VAL A 278 17.61 27.44 1.91
C VAL A 278 19.03 28.00 1.76
N THR A 279 19.41 28.35 0.55
CA THR A 279 20.60 29.18 0.28
C THR A 279 20.20 30.40 -0.56
N THR A 280 20.69 31.57 -0.17
CA THR A 280 20.54 32.81 -0.95
C THR A 280 21.81 33.03 -1.76
N VAL A 281 21.65 33.25 -3.06
CA VAL A 281 22.73 33.43 -4.02
C VAL A 281 22.62 34.82 -4.62
N THR A 282 23.75 35.52 -4.69
CA THR A 282 23.86 36.87 -5.25
C THR A 282 24.42 36.80 -6.67
N PHE A 283 23.96 37.68 -7.57
CA PHE A 283 24.52 37.80 -8.92
C PHE A 283 25.78 38.70 -8.97
N ASP A 284 26.41 38.94 -7.81
CA ASP A 284 27.60 39.80 -7.70
C ASP A 284 28.75 39.23 -8.55
N GLY A 285 29.24 40.04 -9.50
CA GLY A 285 30.24 39.63 -10.49
C GLY A 285 29.71 39.33 -11.91
N LEU A 286 28.39 39.29 -12.13
CA LEU A 286 27.81 39.09 -13.48
C LEU A 286 27.86 40.37 -14.34
N THR A 287 29.02 41.02 -14.45
CA THR A 287 29.16 42.34 -15.07
C THR A 287 29.41 42.29 -16.58
N ASN A 288 29.77 41.14 -17.13
CA ASN A 288 30.17 41.00 -18.54
C ASN A 288 29.35 39.93 -19.26
N LEU A 289 29.08 40.19 -20.54
CA LEU A 289 28.41 39.24 -21.43
C LEU A 289 29.33 38.06 -21.73
N ASN A 290 28.78 36.86 -21.73
CA ASN A 290 29.45 35.58 -21.99
C ASN A 290 30.54 35.19 -20.98
N GLU A 291 30.69 35.92 -19.86
CA GLU A 291 31.57 35.50 -18.77
C GLU A 291 30.83 34.54 -17.85
N LYS A 292 31.45 33.38 -17.58
CA LYS A 292 30.92 32.36 -16.69
C LYS A 292 31.24 32.73 -15.25
N LEU A 293 30.23 33.17 -14.50
CA LEU A 293 30.34 33.34 -13.06
C LEU A 293 30.26 31.96 -12.40
N LEU A 294 31.43 31.45 -12.02
CA LEU A 294 31.54 30.27 -11.17
C LEU A 294 31.36 30.72 -9.72
N LEU A 295 30.15 30.51 -9.18
CA LEU A 295 29.92 30.72 -7.77
C LEU A 295 30.56 29.56 -7.01
N GLY A 296 31.37 29.89 -6.00
CA GLY A 296 31.88 28.91 -5.05
C GLY A 296 30.75 28.18 -4.33
N ALA A 297 31.11 27.16 -3.54
CA ALA A 297 30.18 26.33 -2.81
C ALA A 297 29.23 27.17 -1.92
N CYS A 298 27.98 27.33 -2.34
CA CYS A 298 26.92 28.06 -1.64
C CYS A 298 26.35 27.17 -0.53
N PHE A 299 26.31 27.65 0.72
CA PHE A 299 25.95 26.80 1.85
C PHE A 299 24.46 26.89 2.20
N PHE A 300 23.81 25.73 2.35
CA PHE A 300 22.41 25.68 2.81
C PHE A 300 22.29 26.01 4.30
N ARG A 301 21.23 26.72 4.65
CA ARG A 301 20.82 27.08 6.01
C ARG A 301 19.48 26.43 6.32
N PHE A 302 19.24 26.05 7.58
CA PHE A 302 17.90 25.62 7.97
C PHE A 302 16.88 26.76 7.84
N PRO A 303 15.60 26.45 7.51
CA PRO A 303 14.52 27.45 7.40
C PRO A 303 14.03 27.98 8.76
N SER A 304 14.94 28.13 9.73
CA SER A 304 14.66 28.69 11.06
C SER A 304 14.97 30.20 11.09
N PRO A 305 14.37 30.97 12.02
CA PRO A 305 14.58 32.43 12.14
C PRO A 305 16.05 32.84 12.31
N ASN A 306 16.91 31.92 12.76
CA ASN A 306 18.31 32.17 13.07
C ASN A 306 19.28 31.70 11.96
N GLY A 307 18.78 31.07 10.88
CA GLY A 307 19.57 30.77 9.68
C GLY A 307 20.87 29.99 9.93
N ILE A 308 20.83 28.97 10.80
CA ILE A 308 22.01 28.18 11.15
C ILE A 308 22.42 27.31 9.96
N VAL A 309 23.71 27.35 9.59
CA VAL A 309 24.32 26.41 8.64
C VAL A 309 24.70 25.15 9.44
N PRO A 310 24.08 23.99 9.19
CA PRO A 310 24.53 22.76 9.85
C PRO A 310 25.96 22.45 9.45
N ALA A 311 26.76 22.11 10.44
CA ALA A 311 28.12 21.62 10.25
C ALA A 311 28.22 20.26 10.93
N SER A 312 28.79 19.28 10.23
CA SER A 312 29.19 18.00 10.82
C SER A 312 30.36 18.22 11.79
N ASP A 313 30.57 17.28 12.72
CA ASP A 313 31.74 17.24 13.61
C ASP A 313 33.07 17.24 12.82
N ASP A 314 33.06 16.76 11.57
CA ASP A 314 34.18 16.78 10.62
C ASP A 314 34.34 18.13 9.88
N GLY A 315 33.53 19.15 10.20
CA GLY A 315 33.54 20.46 9.55
C GLY A 315 32.89 20.53 8.17
N ARG A 316 32.26 19.44 7.69
CA ARG A 316 31.50 19.41 6.44
C ARG A 316 30.21 20.22 6.56
N LYS A 317 29.87 20.96 5.50
CA LYS A 317 28.66 21.80 5.43
C LYS A 317 27.91 21.49 4.15
N PRO A 318 26.56 21.52 4.16
CA PRO A 318 25.77 21.29 2.95
C PRO A 318 26.06 22.40 1.96
N SER A 319 26.52 22.04 0.76
CA SER A 319 26.96 23.02 -0.23
C SER A 319 26.43 22.76 -1.63
N LEU A 320 26.24 23.83 -2.39
CA LEU A 320 25.71 23.84 -3.75
C LEU A 320 26.65 24.61 -4.67
N SER A 321 27.05 23.99 -5.78
CA SER A 321 27.88 24.61 -6.81
C SER A 321 27.03 25.03 -8.00
N LEU A 322 27.08 26.32 -8.33
CA LEU A 322 26.29 26.93 -9.40
C LEU A 322 27.21 27.66 -10.40
N GLU A 323 26.84 27.61 -11.67
CA GLU A 323 27.47 28.40 -12.74
C GLU A 323 26.42 29.27 -13.42
N ILE A 324 26.65 30.57 -13.48
CA ILE A 324 25.70 31.55 -14.04
C ILE A 324 26.38 32.31 -15.16
N TYR A 325 25.71 32.47 -16.31
CA TYR A 325 26.23 33.27 -17.42
C TYR A 325 25.11 33.95 -18.21
N LEU A 326 25.39 35.15 -18.72
CA LEU A 326 24.47 35.95 -19.51
C LEU A 326 24.90 35.96 -20.98
N ILE A 327 24.02 35.55 -21.89
CA ILE A 327 24.26 35.55 -23.33
C ILE A 327 23.39 36.61 -23.99
N LYS A 328 23.94 37.36 -24.93
CA LYS A 328 23.17 38.22 -25.83
C LYS A 328 22.71 37.41 -27.03
N ASN A 329 21.40 37.24 -27.20
CA ASN A 329 20.85 36.61 -28.38
C ASN A 329 20.88 37.64 -29.51
N ARG A 330 21.82 37.47 -30.45
CA ARG A 330 21.79 38.26 -31.69
C ARG A 330 20.62 37.76 -32.51
N ASN A 331 19.67 38.64 -32.81
CA ASN A 331 18.77 38.42 -33.94
C ASN A 331 19.63 38.37 -35.21
N GLU A 332 19.92 37.17 -35.71
CA GLU A 332 20.41 36.99 -37.07
C GLU A 332 19.27 37.31 -38.04
N VAL A 333 19.09 38.60 -38.32
CA VAL A 333 18.54 39.05 -39.58
C VAL A 333 19.75 39.45 -40.43
N PRO A 334 20.06 38.75 -41.54
CA PRO A 334 21.16 39.15 -42.40
C PRO A 334 20.93 40.56 -42.94
N ALA A 335 21.71 41.51 -42.45
CA ALA A 335 21.85 42.85 -43.02
C ALA A 335 22.59 42.74 -44.36
N LEU A 336 21.87 42.39 -45.43
CA LEU A 336 22.35 42.38 -46.81
C LEU A 336 21.45 43.23 -47.71
N VAL A 337 21.07 44.45 -47.30
CA VAL A 337 20.53 45.45 -48.24
C VAL A 337 20.88 46.86 -47.73
N SER A 338 22.15 47.26 -47.81
CA SER A 338 22.49 48.70 -47.65
C SER A 338 23.89 49.10 -48.13
N ASN A 339 24.51 48.35 -49.06
CA ASN A 339 25.82 48.73 -49.61
C ASN A 339 25.95 48.41 -51.10
N LEU A 340 25.06 48.93 -51.94
CA LEU A 340 25.20 48.91 -53.40
C LEU A 340 24.49 50.12 -54.04
N GLU A 341 24.71 51.30 -53.48
CA GLU A 341 24.44 52.58 -54.16
C GLU A 341 25.66 53.50 -54.01
N GLN A 342 26.80 53.06 -54.51
CA GLN A 342 27.87 53.98 -54.91
C GLN A 342 28.74 53.26 -55.94
N ASP A 343 29.05 53.98 -57.01
CA ASP A 343 29.90 53.60 -58.15
C ASP A 343 29.25 52.87 -59.33
N VAL A 344 28.29 53.53 -60.00
CA VAL A 344 28.33 53.62 -61.48
C VAL A 344 27.83 55.00 -61.91
N SER A 345 28.74 55.96 -62.02
CA SER A 345 28.53 57.16 -62.82
C SER A 345 29.72 57.33 -63.76
N ARG A 346 29.42 57.12 -65.05
CA ARG A 346 30.19 57.41 -66.28
C ARG A 346 30.72 56.18 -67.01
N ALA A 347 29.95 55.68 -67.98
CA ALA A 347 30.28 55.78 -69.41
C ALA A 347 29.26 55.00 -70.26
N SER A 348 28.82 55.66 -71.33
CA SER A 348 27.94 55.22 -72.42
C SER A 348 28.26 53.86 -73.05
N GLY A 349 27.22 53.07 -73.38
CA GLY A 349 27.32 51.95 -74.33
C GLY A 349 26.18 50.93 -74.26
N ASP A 350 24.95 51.31 -74.66
CA ASP A 350 23.79 50.43 -74.76
C ASP A 350 24.03 49.30 -75.77
N HIS A 351 24.37 48.10 -75.26
CA HIS A 351 24.22 46.74 -75.83
C HIS A 351 25.22 45.75 -75.19
N SER A 352 26.28 46.26 -74.54
CA SER A 352 27.25 45.44 -73.78
C SER A 352 26.84 45.22 -72.31
N GLU A 353 26.09 46.15 -71.73
CA GLU A 353 25.67 46.09 -70.33
C GLU A 353 24.65 44.98 -70.05
N GLU A 354 23.71 44.74 -70.98
CA GLU A 354 22.66 43.74 -70.82
C GLU A 354 23.23 42.31 -70.88
N GLN A 355 24.20 42.08 -71.78
CA GLN A 355 24.93 40.81 -71.86
C GLN A 355 25.82 40.58 -70.63
N ALA A 356 26.49 41.62 -70.13
CA ALA A 356 27.28 41.54 -68.91
C ALA A 356 26.41 41.28 -67.68
N LYS A 357 25.21 41.88 -67.60
CA LYS A 357 24.23 41.62 -66.54
C LYS A 357 23.67 40.21 -66.60
N GLN A 358 23.35 39.69 -67.79
CA GLN A 358 22.88 38.30 -67.95
C GLN A 358 23.95 37.28 -67.59
N GLU A 359 25.21 37.50 -68.00
CA GLU A 359 26.32 36.62 -67.64
C GLU A 359 26.61 36.67 -66.14
N LEU A 360 26.58 37.86 -65.53
CA LEU A 360 26.73 38.01 -64.08
C LEU A 360 25.60 37.28 -63.33
N LEU A 361 24.35 37.38 -63.81
CA LEU A 361 23.20 36.69 -63.22
C LEU A 361 23.41 35.17 -63.25
N ARG A 362 23.86 34.64 -64.39
CA ARG A 362 24.15 33.20 -64.56
C ARG A 362 25.25 32.72 -63.62
N VAL A 363 26.33 33.49 -63.50
CA VAL A 363 27.43 33.17 -62.59
C VAL A 363 26.96 33.23 -61.13
N THR A 364 26.11 34.20 -60.77
CA THR A 364 25.54 34.26 -59.41
C THR A 364 24.57 33.13 -59.13
N GLU A 365 23.77 32.69 -60.10
CA GLU A 365 22.86 31.55 -59.96
C GLU A 365 23.64 30.24 -59.82
N GLU A 366 24.72 30.05 -60.59
CA GLU A 366 25.62 28.89 -60.46
C GLU A 366 26.31 28.88 -59.08
N GLN A 367 26.80 30.03 -58.61
CA GLN A 367 27.39 30.15 -57.26
C GLN A 367 26.38 29.90 -56.14
N MET A 368 25.15 30.42 -56.28
CA MET A 368 24.07 30.18 -55.31
C MET A 368 23.70 28.69 -55.24
N LYS A 369 23.66 28.01 -56.39
CA LYS A 369 23.38 26.57 -56.45
C LYS A 369 24.50 25.75 -55.82
N GLU A 370 25.77 26.07 -56.09
CA GLU A 370 26.90 25.41 -55.44
C GLU A 370 26.88 25.60 -53.92
N LEU A 371 26.47 26.78 -53.46
CA LEU A 371 26.35 27.11 -52.04
C LEU A 371 25.20 26.34 -51.36
N GLU A 372 24.06 26.20 -52.04
CA GLU A 372 22.92 25.39 -51.58
C GLU A 372 23.29 23.90 -51.49
N GLU A 373 23.96 23.37 -52.52
CA GLU A 373 24.45 21.98 -52.51
C GLU A 373 25.49 21.74 -51.42
N TRP A 374 26.39 22.71 -51.17
CA TRP A 374 27.33 22.64 -50.05
C TRP A 374 26.61 22.66 -48.70
N LYS A 375 25.60 23.51 -48.53
CA LYS A 375 24.81 23.60 -47.30
C LYS A 375 24.02 22.32 -47.02
N GLU A 376 23.41 21.72 -48.04
CA GLU A 376 22.71 20.44 -47.90
C GLU A 376 23.68 19.29 -47.58
N ARG A 377 24.87 19.28 -48.19
CA ARG A 377 25.93 18.31 -47.82
C ARG A 377 26.34 18.45 -46.36
N GLN A 378 26.58 19.67 -45.88
CA GLN A 378 26.94 19.91 -44.48
C GLN A 378 25.82 19.52 -43.50
N LYS A 379 24.57 19.79 -43.88
CA LYS A 379 23.42 19.38 -43.08
C LYS A 379 23.27 17.86 -43.02
N ALA A 380 23.47 17.17 -44.14
CA ALA A 380 23.42 15.71 -44.21
C ALA A 380 24.54 15.05 -43.38
N GLU A 381 25.77 15.57 -43.46
CA GLU A 381 26.89 15.09 -42.63
C GLU A 381 26.62 15.28 -41.14
N PHE A 382 26.06 16.42 -40.74
CA PHE A 382 25.70 16.67 -39.35
C PHE A 382 24.56 15.77 -38.86
N GLU A 383 23.57 15.51 -39.71
CA GLU A 383 22.45 14.62 -39.40
C GLU A 383 22.90 13.16 -39.27
N GLU A 384 23.82 12.71 -40.12
CA GLU A 384 24.44 11.38 -40.03
C GLU A 384 25.27 11.22 -38.75
N GLU A 385 26.08 12.22 -38.39
CA GLU A 385 26.88 12.20 -37.15
C GLU A 385 25.99 12.22 -35.90
N LEU A 386 24.90 12.99 -35.93
CA LEU A 386 23.91 13.02 -34.85
C LEU A 386 23.22 11.65 -34.71
N GLN A 387 22.89 11.01 -35.85
CA GLN A 387 22.29 9.69 -35.85
C GLN A 387 23.26 8.64 -35.32
N ARG A 388 24.53 8.68 -35.73
CA ARG A 388 25.59 7.80 -35.21
C ARG A 388 25.74 7.95 -33.70
N THR A 389 25.81 9.18 -33.19
CA THR A 389 25.93 9.44 -31.75
C THR A 389 24.75 8.88 -30.98
N ARG A 390 23.52 9.07 -31.48
CA ARG A 390 22.31 8.49 -30.87
C ARG A 390 22.35 6.96 -30.87
N GLU A 391 22.77 6.34 -31.97
CA GLU A 391 22.88 4.88 -32.06
C GLU A 391 23.93 4.32 -31.10
N GLU A 392 25.05 5.02 -30.91
CA GLU A 392 26.07 4.67 -29.90
C GLU A 392 25.54 4.80 -28.46
N GLU A 393 24.79 5.86 -28.14
CA GLU A 393 24.15 6.00 -26.83
C GLU A 393 23.12 4.88 -26.58
N PHE A 394 22.27 4.58 -27.56
CA PHE A 394 21.32 3.47 -27.46
C PHE A 394 22.00 2.10 -27.37
N ALA A 395 23.21 1.94 -27.89
CA ALA A 395 24.00 0.73 -27.74
C ALA A 395 24.53 0.60 -26.31
N LYS A 396 25.06 1.68 -25.73
CA LYS A 396 25.52 1.72 -24.32
C LYS A 396 24.38 1.45 -23.34
N ASP A 397 23.23 2.08 -23.54
CA ASP A 397 22.06 1.85 -22.69
C ASP A 397 21.60 0.38 -22.74
N ARG A 398 21.65 -0.24 -23.93
CA ARG A 398 21.33 -1.67 -24.09
C ARG A 398 22.30 -2.58 -23.35
N GLU A 399 23.59 -2.28 -23.41
CA GLU A 399 24.61 -3.04 -22.68
C GLU A 399 24.42 -2.90 -21.16
N GLU A 400 24.16 -1.69 -20.67
CA GLU A 400 23.89 -1.44 -19.24
C GLU A 400 22.64 -2.19 -18.75
N ILE A 401 21.58 -2.23 -19.56
CA ILE A 401 20.37 -2.99 -19.25
C ILE A 401 20.66 -4.49 -19.15
N GLU A 402 21.46 -5.06 -20.06
CA GLU A 402 21.80 -6.49 -20.01
C GLU A 402 22.68 -6.83 -18.81
N VAL A 403 23.61 -5.96 -18.42
CA VAL A 403 24.39 -6.12 -17.17
C VAL A 403 23.48 -6.10 -15.95
N LYS A 404 22.61 -5.10 -15.82
CA LYS A 404 21.65 -5.00 -14.70
C LYS A 404 20.71 -6.21 -14.61
N LYS A 405 20.31 -6.74 -15.76
CA LYS A 405 19.47 -7.94 -15.84
C LYS A 405 20.22 -9.20 -15.41
N ALA A 406 21.51 -9.31 -15.74
CA ALA A 406 22.36 -10.40 -15.25
C ALA A 406 22.51 -10.35 -13.72
N ASP A 407 22.80 -9.17 -13.16
CA ASP A 407 22.91 -8.95 -11.71
C ASP A 407 21.59 -9.28 -10.98
N LEU A 408 20.46 -8.83 -11.54
CA LEU A 408 19.15 -9.14 -11.00
C LEU A 408 18.89 -10.65 -10.99
N ASN A 409 19.26 -11.35 -12.06
CA ASN A 409 19.08 -12.80 -12.16
C ASN A 409 19.97 -13.55 -11.15
N GLU A 410 21.20 -13.07 -10.90
CA GLU A 410 22.06 -13.62 -9.85
C GLU A 410 21.44 -13.40 -8.45
N ASN A 411 20.89 -12.21 -8.19
CA ASN A 411 20.21 -11.93 -6.93
C ASN A 411 18.96 -12.79 -6.73
N ILE A 412 18.16 -13.00 -7.78
CA ILE A 412 17.01 -13.92 -7.73
C ILE A 412 17.48 -15.35 -7.39
N LYS A 413 18.60 -15.80 -7.95
CA LYS A 413 19.18 -17.11 -7.65
C LYS A 413 19.57 -17.22 -6.18
N LYS A 414 20.28 -16.22 -5.64
CA LYS A 414 20.65 -16.17 -4.20
C LYS A 414 19.41 -16.18 -3.31
N CYS A 415 18.36 -15.43 -3.66
CA CYS A 415 17.11 -15.45 -2.90
C CYS A 415 16.43 -16.82 -2.90
N LYS A 416 16.48 -17.56 -4.02
CA LYS A 416 15.95 -18.93 -4.08
C LYS A 416 16.77 -19.90 -3.23
N GLU A 417 18.09 -19.82 -3.27
CA GLU A 417 18.98 -20.65 -2.43
C GLU A 417 18.72 -20.40 -0.94
N LEU A 418 18.60 -19.14 -0.52
CA LEU A 418 18.26 -18.79 0.86
C LEU A 418 16.85 -19.27 1.26
N GLN A 419 15.89 -19.24 0.33
CA GLN A 419 14.55 -19.76 0.57
C GLN A 419 14.55 -21.27 0.77
N GLU A 420 15.34 -22.02 -0.01
CA GLU A 420 15.53 -23.46 0.15
C GLU A 420 16.19 -23.80 1.49
N GLU A 421 17.26 -23.07 1.86
CA GLU A 421 17.93 -23.26 3.15
C GLU A 421 17.00 -22.97 4.33
N LEU A 422 16.20 -21.90 4.25
CA LEU A 422 15.21 -21.57 5.28
C LEU A 422 14.15 -22.67 5.41
N GLN A 423 13.69 -23.24 4.28
CA GLN A 423 12.72 -24.32 4.26
C GLN A 423 13.30 -25.59 4.91
N GLU A 424 14.56 -25.93 4.61
CA GLU A 424 15.25 -27.05 5.24
C GLU A 424 15.36 -26.87 6.77
N LYS A 425 15.77 -25.68 7.23
CA LYS A 425 15.86 -25.36 8.66
C LYS A 425 14.50 -25.42 9.35
N LEU A 426 13.43 -25.00 8.67
CA LEU A 426 12.08 -25.10 9.20
C LEU A 426 11.66 -26.55 9.39
N ASP A 427 11.98 -27.42 8.43
CA ASP A 427 11.63 -28.84 8.49
C ASP A 427 12.47 -29.61 9.52
N GLU A 428 13.76 -29.28 9.67
CA GLU A 428 14.60 -29.74 10.79
C GLU A 428 13.98 -29.36 12.14
N LEU A 429 13.54 -28.11 12.30
CA LEU A 429 12.90 -27.63 13.52
C LEU A 429 11.59 -28.37 13.82
N LYS A 430 10.76 -28.60 12.79
CA LYS A 430 9.52 -29.41 12.94
C LYS A 430 9.83 -30.83 13.40
N LEU A 431 10.82 -31.47 12.79
CA LEU A 431 11.26 -32.82 13.17
C LEU A 431 11.75 -32.85 14.62
N SER A 432 12.57 -31.88 15.02
CA SER A 432 13.08 -31.78 16.40
C SER A 432 11.95 -31.61 17.43
N LYS A 433 10.92 -30.80 17.11
CA LYS A 433 9.73 -30.62 17.96
C LYS A 433 8.93 -31.92 18.06
N ALA A 434 8.75 -32.64 16.96
CA ALA A 434 8.05 -33.93 16.96
C ALA A 434 8.79 -34.98 17.81
N LEU A 435 10.11 -35.06 17.70
CA LEU A 435 10.95 -35.95 18.51
C LEU A 435 10.89 -35.60 20.00
N LYS A 436 10.95 -34.31 20.36
CA LYS A 436 10.79 -33.85 21.76
C LYS A 436 9.42 -34.22 22.33
N LYS A 437 8.35 -34.06 21.54
CA LYS A 437 6.99 -34.46 21.94
C LYS A 437 6.89 -35.97 22.19
N LYS A 438 7.45 -36.79 21.30
CA LYS A 438 7.50 -38.26 21.49
C LYS A 438 8.30 -38.67 22.71
N ARG A 439 9.47 -38.05 22.95
CA ARG A 439 10.29 -38.31 24.15
C ARG A 439 9.55 -37.96 25.43
N LYS A 440 8.85 -36.83 25.46
CA LYS A 440 8.04 -36.43 26.62
C LYS A 440 6.92 -37.44 26.91
N SER A 441 6.17 -37.83 25.88
CA SER A 441 5.13 -38.87 26.02
C SER A 441 5.69 -40.22 26.50
N SER A 442 6.88 -40.61 26.05
CA SER A 442 7.54 -41.85 26.51
C SER A 442 7.99 -41.74 27.98
N SER A 443 8.54 -40.59 28.38
CA SER A 443 8.92 -40.30 29.75
C SER A 443 7.71 -40.29 30.69
N ASP A 444 6.59 -39.69 30.26
CA ASP A 444 5.34 -39.67 31.02
C ASP A 444 4.76 -41.08 31.16
N LEU A 445 4.92 -41.94 30.16
CA LEU A 445 4.48 -43.34 30.23
C LEU A 445 5.35 -44.15 31.22
N LEU A 446 6.67 -43.91 31.21
CA LEU A 446 7.60 -44.55 32.14
C LEU A 446 7.35 -44.12 33.59
N SER A 447 7.02 -42.85 33.84
CA SER A 447 6.69 -42.40 35.19
C SER A 447 5.38 -43.02 35.70
N VAL A 448 4.36 -43.14 34.84
CA VAL A 448 3.09 -43.83 35.18
C VAL A 448 3.34 -45.32 35.45
N ILE A 449 4.18 -45.99 34.67
CA ILE A 449 4.55 -47.40 34.92
C ILE A 449 5.25 -47.53 36.28
N ALA A 450 6.21 -46.66 36.60
CA ALA A 450 6.91 -46.69 37.88
C ALA A 450 5.97 -46.40 39.07
N GLU A 451 5.04 -45.45 38.93
CA GLU A 451 4.04 -45.15 39.95
C GLU A 451 3.08 -46.33 40.17
N ASN A 452 2.64 -46.98 39.09
CA ASN A 452 1.83 -48.19 39.18
C ASN A 452 2.59 -49.33 39.85
N GLN A 453 3.85 -49.58 39.46
CA GLN A 453 4.68 -50.60 40.10
C GLN A 453 4.84 -50.34 41.61
N LYS A 454 4.97 -49.08 42.03
CA LYS A 454 5.01 -48.72 43.46
C LYS A 454 3.67 -48.98 44.15
N LYS A 455 2.55 -48.56 43.55
CA LYS A 455 1.20 -48.82 44.08
C LYS A 455 0.89 -50.31 44.23
N PHE A 456 1.40 -51.15 43.33
CA PHE A 456 1.24 -52.61 43.42
C PHE A 456 2.32 -53.30 44.28
N ALA A 457 3.41 -52.62 44.63
CA ALA A 457 4.38 -53.11 45.61
C ALA A 457 3.89 -52.95 47.05
N ASP A 458 3.10 -51.90 47.32
CA ASP A 458 2.50 -51.59 48.64
C ASP A 458 1.16 -52.31 48.90
N CYS A 459 0.64 -53.06 47.92
CA CYS A 459 -0.58 -53.84 48.07
C CYS A 459 -0.22 -55.21 48.65
N ASP A 460 -0.67 -55.52 49.87
CA ASP A 460 -0.40 -56.79 50.54
C ASP A 460 -0.88 -57.95 49.67
N LYS A 461 0.08 -58.71 49.13
CA LYS A 461 -0.19 -59.86 48.26
C LYS A 461 -1.09 -60.87 48.96
N GLU A 462 -1.02 -60.98 50.29
CA GLU A 462 -1.91 -61.81 51.10
C GLU A 462 -3.38 -61.39 51.00
N LEU A 463 -3.70 -60.09 51.10
CA LEU A 463 -5.08 -59.62 51.01
C LEU A 463 -5.68 -59.85 49.62
N LEU A 464 -4.88 -59.72 48.57
CA LEU A 464 -5.32 -60.00 47.20
C LEU A 464 -5.53 -61.50 46.98
N ILE A 465 -4.66 -62.35 47.55
CA ILE A 465 -4.78 -63.80 47.50
C ILE A 465 -6.02 -64.26 48.28
N ASP A 466 -6.28 -63.70 49.46
CA ASP A 466 -7.48 -63.99 50.26
C ASP A 466 -8.75 -63.56 49.53
N TYR A 467 -8.75 -62.39 48.89
CA TYR A 467 -9.89 -61.92 48.10
C TYR A 467 -10.15 -62.81 46.87
N ILE A 468 -9.10 -63.22 46.15
CA ILE A 468 -9.23 -64.15 45.02
C ILE A 468 -9.72 -65.53 45.50
N SER A 469 -9.24 -66.01 46.64
CA SER A 469 -9.67 -67.29 47.22
C SER A 469 -11.14 -67.24 47.66
N THR A 470 -11.59 -66.10 48.19
CA THR A 470 -13.00 -65.87 48.54
C THR A 470 -13.88 -65.89 47.29
N LEU A 471 -13.47 -65.18 46.22
CA LEU A 471 -14.20 -65.19 44.94
C LEU A 471 -14.22 -66.57 44.27
N GLN A 472 -13.19 -67.39 44.48
CA GLN A 472 -13.17 -68.77 43.99
C GLN A 472 -14.18 -69.64 44.76
N ASN A 473 -14.22 -69.53 46.09
CA ASN A 473 -15.22 -70.23 46.91
C ASN A 473 -16.66 -69.82 46.55
N ASP A 474 -16.90 -68.52 46.34
CA ASP A 474 -18.22 -68.02 45.93
C ASP A 474 -18.62 -68.59 44.56
N ASN A 475 -17.69 -68.63 43.60
CA ASN A 475 -17.95 -69.23 42.29
C ASN A 475 -18.29 -70.72 42.37
N ASP A 476 -17.60 -71.48 43.22
CA ASP A 476 -17.88 -72.90 43.38
C ASP A 476 -19.21 -73.14 44.09
N THR A 477 -19.57 -72.28 45.05
CA THR A 477 -20.89 -72.27 45.68
C THR A 477 -21.99 -71.97 44.66
N LEU A 478 -21.79 -70.98 43.79
CA LEU A 478 -22.73 -70.66 42.71
C LEU A 478 -22.88 -71.81 41.71
N LYS A 479 -21.79 -72.50 41.35
CA LYS A 479 -21.87 -73.69 40.50
C LYS A 479 -22.66 -74.81 41.17
N GLN A 480 -22.50 -74.99 42.47
CA GLN A 480 -23.26 -75.98 43.23
C GLN A 480 -24.75 -75.66 43.21
N ILE A 481 -25.13 -74.39 43.47
CA ILE A 481 -26.53 -73.92 43.40
C ILE A 481 -27.10 -74.13 41.99
N ILE A 482 -26.33 -73.80 40.93
CA ILE A 482 -26.76 -74.03 39.55
C ILE A 482 -27.00 -75.53 39.29
N ASN A 483 -26.15 -76.41 39.81
CA ASN A 483 -26.29 -77.85 39.65
C ASN A 483 -27.49 -78.40 40.43
N GLU A 484 -27.74 -77.91 41.64
CA GLU A 484 -28.92 -78.24 42.45
C GLU A 484 -30.20 -77.84 41.71
N HIS A 485 -30.32 -76.60 41.25
CA HIS A 485 -31.47 -76.16 40.45
C HIS A 485 -31.63 -76.94 39.14
N LYS A 486 -30.53 -77.36 38.52
CA LYS A 486 -30.60 -78.21 37.32
C LYS A 486 -31.15 -79.60 37.63
N GLN A 487 -30.79 -80.18 38.77
CA GLN A 487 -31.36 -81.45 39.25
C GLN A 487 -32.84 -81.30 39.62
N GLU A 488 -33.21 -80.19 40.26
CA GLU A 488 -34.62 -79.87 40.54
C GLU A 488 -35.42 -79.74 39.24
N LEU A 489 -34.90 -79.04 38.24
CA LEU A 489 -35.50 -78.95 36.91
C LEU A 489 -35.67 -80.31 36.25
N ASP A 490 -34.66 -81.19 36.31
CA ASP A 490 -34.74 -82.54 35.75
C ASP A 490 -35.76 -83.41 36.50
N ASN A 491 -35.88 -83.25 37.83
CA ASN A 491 -36.90 -83.92 38.63
C ASN A 491 -38.32 -83.41 38.34
N ILE A 492 -38.49 -82.10 38.16
CA ILE A 492 -39.76 -81.50 37.72
C ILE A 492 -40.11 -82.01 36.32
N GLN A 493 -39.13 -82.09 35.41
CA GLN A 493 -39.33 -82.63 34.07
C GLN A 493 -39.71 -84.11 34.08
N LYS A 494 -39.17 -84.92 35.00
CA LYS A 494 -39.54 -86.34 35.17
C LYS A 494 -40.90 -86.54 35.84
N THR A 495 -41.32 -85.63 36.71
CA THR A 495 -42.62 -85.71 37.42
C THR A 495 -43.76 -85.03 36.67
N ALA A 496 -43.45 -84.13 35.73
CA ALA A 496 -44.42 -83.53 34.84
C ALA A 496 -44.90 -84.55 33.79
N LEU A 497 -46.21 -84.59 33.53
CA LEU A 497 -46.79 -85.39 32.46
C LEU A 497 -46.12 -85.00 31.14
N THR A 498 -45.56 -85.98 30.41
CA THR A 498 -44.88 -85.66 29.15
C THR A 498 -45.90 -85.10 28.15
N LYS A 499 -45.44 -84.24 27.22
CA LYS A 499 -46.31 -83.75 26.13
C LYS A 499 -47.01 -84.90 25.41
N GLU A 500 -46.32 -86.02 25.24
CA GLU A 500 -46.83 -87.24 24.60
C GLU A 500 -47.93 -87.92 25.42
N GLN A 501 -47.77 -88.03 26.75
CA GLN A 501 -48.81 -88.52 27.65
C GLN A 501 -50.04 -87.60 27.64
N THR A 502 -49.81 -86.29 27.60
CA THR A 502 -50.88 -85.29 27.53
C THR A 502 -51.62 -85.35 26.19
N THR A 503 -50.92 -85.55 25.08
CA THR A 503 -51.53 -85.71 23.75
C THR A 503 -52.28 -87.02 23.62
N ASN A 504 -51.79 -88.12 24.21
CA ASN A 504 -52.50 -89.39 24.20
C ASN A 504 -53.80 -89.31 25.01
N LEU A 505 -53.77 -88.70 26.20
CA LEU A 505 -54.99 -88.45 26.98
C LEU A 505 -55.96 -87.53 26.24
N LEU A 506 -55.47 -86.47 25.57
CA LEU A 506 -56.31 -85.60 24.74
C LEU A 506 -56.91 -86.34 23.54
N GLN A 507 -56.17 -87.26 22.92
CA GLN A 507 -56.65 -88.07 21.81
C GLN A 507 -57.65 -89.13 22.26
N GLU A 508 -57.45 -89.74 23.43
CA GLU A 508 -58.44 -90.61 24.07
C GLU A 508 -59.71 -89.84 24.43
N LEU A 509 -59.59 -88.66 25.03
CA LEU A 509 -60.72 -87.78 25.32
C LEU A 509 -61.47 -87.39 24.04
N LYS A 510 -60.76 -87.03 22.98
CA LYS A 510 -61.35 -86.71 21.67
C LYS A 510 -62.04 -87.92 21.04
N GLY A 511 -61.45 -89.10 21.12
CA GLY A 511 -62.07 -90.34 20.65
C GLY A 511 -63.30 -90.75 21.46
N LEU A 512 -63.33 -90.44 22.77
CA LEU A 512 -64.51 -90.60 23.61
C LEU A 512 -65.59 -89.56 23.29
N GLU A 513 -65.20 -88.33 22.99
CA GLU A 513 -66.10 -87.24 22.56
C GLU A 513 -66.76 -87.56 21.22
N GLU A 514 -66.00 -88.03 20.22
CA GLU A 514 -66.53 -88.48 18.94
C GLU A 514 -67.48 -89.69 19.09
N LYS A 515 -67.13 -90.66 19.96
CA LYS A 515 -68.02 -91.79 20.27
C LYS A 515 -69.31 -91.33 20.96
N PHE A 516 -69.22 -90.33 21.84
CA PHE A 516 -70.37 -89.73 22.50
C PHE A 516 -71.25 -88.96 21.51
N GLU A 517 -70.65 -88.22 20.58
CA GLU A 517 -71.36 -87.45 19.55
C GLU A 517 -72.05 -88.37 18.52
N VAL A 518 -71.41 -89.46 18.10
CA VAL A 518 -72.03 -90.50 17.25
C VAL A 518 -73.17 -91.22 18.00
N ALA A 519 -73.03 -91.46 19.30
CA ALA A 519 -74.10 -92.02 20.13
C ALA A 519 -75.29 -91.04 20.30
N GLN A 520 -75.05 -89.72 20.27
CA GLN A 520 -76.11 -88.71 20.22
C GLN A 520 -76.78 -88.64 18.84
N GLN A 521 -76.02 -88.66 17.75
CA GLN A 521 -76.58 -88.52 16.39
C GLN A 521 -77.33 -89.76 15.89
N THR A 522 -77.03 -90.96 16.41
CA THR A 522 -77.79 -92.19 16.14
C THR A 522 -79.09 -92.32 16.94
N LYS A 523 -79.30 -91.45 17.93
CA LYS A 523 -80.53 -91.37 18.75
C LYS A 523 -81.20 -90.01 18.57
N THR A 524 -81.90 -89.86 17.44
CA THR A 524 -83.32 -89.41 17.32
C THR A 524 -83.60 -88.37 16.21
N PRO A 525 -84.76 -88.48 15.52
CA PRO A 525 -85.18 -87.60 14.42
C PRO A 525 -85.81 -86.28 14.90
N LYS A 526 -85.83 -85.30 13.98
CA LYS A 526 -86.61 -84.04 13.91
C LYS A 526 -87.52 -83.70 15.11
N THR A 527 -87.31 -82.53 15.75
CA THR A 527 -88.32 -81.44 15.86
C THR A 527 -87.79 -80.18 16.56
N THR A 528 -88.01 -79.04 15.90
CA THR A 528 -88.48 -77.71 16.36
C THR A 528 -88.30 -77.19 17.80
N ASN A 529 -87.97 -75.90 17.82
CA ASN A 529 -88.52 -74.79 18.62
C ASN A 529 -87.70 -74.19 19.77
N SER A 530 -87.46 -72.89 19.59
CA SER A 530 -87.55 -71.77 20.55
C SER A 530 -86.74 -71.83 21.86
N CYS A 531 -85.84 -70.87 22.05
CA CYS A 531 -86.18 -69.67 22.82
C CYS A 531 -85.07 -68.61 22.76
N LYS A 532 -85.52 -67.35 22.69
CA LYS A 532 -84.75 -66.12 22.92
C LYS A 532 -84.33 -66.02 24.39
N ILE A 533 -83.23 -65.29 24.65
CA ILE A 533 -82.96 -64.31 25.72
C ILE A 533 -81.44 -64.03 25.60
N ASN A 534 -80.96 -62.99 24.92
CA ASN A 534 -80.87 -61.56 25.27
C ASN A 534 -80.05 -61.22 26.54
N CYS A 535 -79.12 -60.26 26.34
CA CYS A 535 -78.47 -59.39 27.34
C CYS A 535 -77.40 -60.03 28.23
N ALA A 536 -76.32 -59.36 28.64
CA ALA A 536 -75.77 -58.04 28.36
C ALA A 536 -74.47 -57.89 29.17
N SER A 537 -73.55 -57.03 28.69
CA SER A 537 -72.57 -56.27 29.49
C SER A 537 -71.54 -57.09 30.27
N ALA A 538 -70.39 -56.62 30.72
CA ALA A 538 -69.77 -55.31 30.80
C ALA A 538 -68.25 -55.60 30.72
N GLU A 539 -67.46 -54.89 29.92
CA GLU A 539 -66.89 -53.58 30.26
C GLU A 539 -65.82 -53.64 31.36
N LYS A 540 -64.76 -52.86 31.09
CA LYS A 540 -63.88 -52.16 32.05
C LYS A 540 -62.73 -52.97 32.63
N ASN A 541 -61.51 -52.64 32.19
CA ASN A 541 -60.62 -51.64 32.81
C ASN A 541 -59.81 -52.33 33.90
N SER A 542 -58.58 -52.00 34.22
CA SER A 542 -57.63 -50.95 33.86
C SER A 542 -56.51 -51.19 34.87
N THR A 543 -55.27 -50.85 34.50
CA THR A 543 -54.18 -50.49 35.44
C THR A 543 -53.80 -51.61 36.44
N SER A 544 -52.66 -51.63 37.12
CA SER A 544 -51.64 -50.65 37.41
C SER A 544 -50.45 -51.44 37.96
N TRP A 545 -49.23 -51.12 37.50
CA TRP A 545 -48.05 -50.87 38.35
C TRP A 545 -47.41 -52.00 39.18
N ILE A 546 -46.15 -51.68 39.55
CA ILE A 546 -45.24 -52.23 40.57
C ILE A 546 -44.12 -53.09 39.93
N VAL A 547 -42.90 -52.58 39.69
CA VAL A 547 -41.85 -52.00 40.57
C VAL A 547 -41.23 -53.05 41.51
N PHE A 548 -39.98 -53.42 41.17
CA PHE A 548 -38.87 -53.91 42.00
C PHE A 548 -39.05 -55.19 42.83
N ALA A 549 -38.13 -56.14 42.65
CA ALA A 549 -36.90 -56.24 43.45
C ALA A 549 -35.82 -56.97 42.65
#